data_AF-A0A067CEC8-F1
#
_entry.id   AF-A0A067CEC8-F1
#
_cell.length_a   1.000
_cell.length_b   1.000
_cell.length_c   1.000
_cell.angle_alpha   90.00
_cell.angle_beta   90.00
_cell.angle_gamma   90.00
#
_symmetry.space_group_name_H-M   'P 1'
#
loop_
_entity.id
_entity.type
_entity.pdbx_description
1 polymer ?
#
loop_
_entity_poly.entity_id
_entity_poly.type
_entity_poly.pdbx_seq_one_letter_code
_entity_poly.pdbx_strand_id
1 'polypeptide(L)'
;MAEMSEVTGVAHPPFSLVQYEDALLLEPNPHVDFTYAPPTEPTLSEPLLSPEILHAMLPPREWKEFSGTWRQHVSMVPSTRADVVALQEQLDAMLVQEQTKKQGICANRERLHAQVFDEVIRQVTLACPERGLLLLRIRDEIRMTIEAYQALYNTSLSFGIRKTVMAEEGMQAVDDELRALQATNAELREARSHWMHRLKVLEHQYATEREARAKQQANVVGLLRDQIQHFQAFGELRDSQ
;
A
#
# COMPACT_ATOMS: atom_id res chain seq x y z
N MET A 1 17.62 -41.15 -24.65
CA MET A 1 16.77 -42.00 -23.81
C MET A 1 15.97 -41.06 -22.93
N ALA A 2 14.81 -40.64 -23.41
CA ALA A 2 13.86 -39.86 -22.62
C ALA A 2 12.90 -40.87 -22.01
N GLU A 3 12.93 -41.03 -20.69
CA GLU A 3 11.90 -41.76 -19.96
C GLU A 3 10.57 -41.06 -20.22
N MET A 4 9.74 -41.65 -21.08
CA MET A 4 8.32 -41.38 -21.10
C MET A 4 7.78 -41.93 -19.79
N SER A 5 7.65 -41.08 -18.78
CA SER A 5 6.93 -41.44 -17.56
C SER A 5 5.52 -41.88 -17.98
N GLU A 6 5.20 -43.15 -17.76
CA GLU A 6 3.83 -43.64 -17.81
C GLU A 6 2.97 -42.69 -16.98
N VAL A 7 2.08 -41.95 -17.63
CA VAL A 7 1.11 -41.09 -16.94
C VAL A 7 0.06 -42.03 -16.38
N THR A 8 0.35 -42.59 -15.21
CA THR A 8 -0.60 -43.43 -14.48
C THR A 8 -1.82 -42.57 -14.13
N GLY A 9 -3.03 -43.07 -14.38
CA GLY A 9 -4.28 -42.38 -14.09
C GLY A 9 -4.61 -42.28 -12.60
N VAL A 10 -3.60 -42.12 -11.74
CA VAL A 10 -3.76 -42.01 -10.28
C VAL A 10 -4.21 -40.60 -9.94
N ALA A 11 -5.28 -40.49 -9.15
CA ALA A 11 -5.79 -39.20 -8.72
C ALA A 11 -4.86 -38.55 -7.68
N HIS A 12 -4.57 -37.26 -7.84
CA HIS A 12 -3.77 -36.46 -6.91
C HIS A 12 -4.65 -35.38 -6.25
N PRO A 13 -5.45 -35.74 -5.22
CA PRO A 13 -6.36 -34.81 -4.60
C PRO A 13 -5.63 -33.63 -3.94
N PRO A 14 -6.22 -32.43 -3.96
CA PRO A 14 -5.63 -31.27 -3.30
C PRO A 14 -5.53 -31.52 -1.78
N PHE A 15 -4.52 -30.93 -1.16
CA PHE A 15 -4.33 -31.03 0.28
C PHE A 15 -5.58 -30.52 1.04
N SER A 16 -6.02 -31.29 2.05
CA SER A 16 -7.05 -30.88 2.98
C SER A 16 -6.87 -31.53 4.35
N LEU A 17 -7.26 -30.81 5.39
CA LEU A 17 -7.41 -31.34 6.76
C LEU A 17 -8.77 -32.02 6.99
N VAL A 18 -9.72 -31.88 6.05
CA VAL A 18 -11.01 -32.58 6.09
C VAL A 18 -10.83 -33.99 5.54
N GLN A 19 -11.48 -34.96 6.16
CA GLN A 19 -11.45 -36.36 5.71
C GLN A 19 -12.41 -36.58 4.54
N TYR A 20 -11.88 -37.04 3.40
CA TYR A 20 -12.64 -37.36 2.19
C TYR A 20 -12.61 -38.85 1.88
N GLU A 21 -13.58 -39.29 1.09
CA GLU A 21 -13.64 -40.64 0.50
C GLU A 21 -12.72 -40.74 -0.73
N ASP A 22 -12.69 -41.92 -1.35
CA ASP A 22 -11.92 -42.17 -2.56
C ASP A 22 -12.38 -41.28 -3.72
N ALA A 23 -11.43 -40.92 -4.59
CA ALA A 23 -11.68 -40.04 -5.71
C ALA A 23 -12.55 -40.72 -6.78
N LEU A 24 -13.65 -40.06 -7.15
CA LEU A 24 -14.52 -40.48 -8.22
C LEU A 24 -14.18 -39.72 -9.50
N LEU A 25 -13.86 -40.44 -10.56
CA LEU A 25 -13.63 -39.86 -11.88
C LEU A 25 -14.96 -39.54 -12.54
N LEU A 26 -15.21 -38.27 -12.83
CA LEU A 26 -16.42 -37.82 -13.51
C LEU A 26 -16.25 -37.81 -15.03
N GLU A 27 -15.16 -37.18 -15.49
CA GLU A 27 -14.88 -37.00 -16.92
C GLU A 27 -13.48 -37.53 -17.23
N PRO A 28 -13.35 -38.76 -17.77
CA PRO A 28 -12.07 -39.31 -18.18
C PRO A 28 -11.51 -38.58 -19.39
N ASN A 29 -10.20 -38.30 -19.40
CA ASN A 29 -9.50 -37.88 -20.59
C ASN A 29 -9.35 -39.07 -21.54
N PRO A 30 -9.81 -38.98 -22.80
CA PRO A 30 -9.74 -40.08 -23.77
C PRO A 30 -8.32 -40.51 -24.14
N HIS A 31 -7.30 -39.75 -23.73
CA HIS A 31 -5.88 -40.04 -23.99
C HIS A 31 -5.15 -40.70 -22.81
N VAL A 32 -5.86 -41.09 -21.74
CA VAL A 32 -5.27 -41.70 -20.55
C VAL A 32 -5.94 -43.05 -20.29
N ASP A 33 -5.13 -44.11 -20.19
CA ASP A 33 -5.60 -45.44 -19.82
C ASP A 33 -5.79 -45.52 -18.30
N PHE A 34 -7.01 -45.81 -17.87
CA PHE A 34 -7.34 -45.99 -16.46
C PHE A 34 -7.30 -47.47 -16.09
N THR A 35 -6.43 -47.84 -15.15
CA THR A 35 -6.58 -49.11 -14.41
C THR A 35 -7.72 -48.93 -13.41
N TYR A 36 -8.95 -49.22 -13.84
CA TYR A 36 -10.14 -49.14 -13.00
C TYR A 36 -10.08 -50.21 -11.91
N ALA A 37 -9.76 -49.81 -10.68
CA ALA A 37 -10.08 -50.61 -9.50
C ALA A 37 -11.58 -50.42 -9.23
N PRO A 38 -12.36 -51.52 -9.15
CA PRO A 38 -13.79 -51.40 -8.85
C PRO A 38 -13.98 -50.72 -7.48
N PRO A 39 -15.01 -49.87 -7.33
CA PRO A 39 -15.32 -49.23 -6.06
C PRO A 39 -15.56 -50.32 -5.01
N THR A 40 -14.83 -50.24 -3.91
CA THR A 40 -14.98 -51.14 -2.76
C THR A 40 -16.43 -51.04 -2.27
N GLU A 41 -17.18 -52.14 -2.32
CA GLU A 41 -18.55 -52.18 -1.82
C GLU A 41 -18.56 -51.72 -0.34
N PRO A 42 -19.44 -50.78 0.05
CA PRO A 42 -19.47 -50.28 1.40
C PRO A 42 -19.89 -51.40 2.36
N THR A 43 -19.06 -51.63 3.38
CA THR A 43 -19.36 -52.51 4.50
C THR A 43 -20.63 -52.02 5.17
N LEU A 44 -21.68 -52.84 5.10
CA LEU A 44 -23.02 -52.56 5.63
C LEU A 44 -23.00 -52.39 7.16
N SER A 45 -22.87 -51.13 7.60
CA SER A 45 -23.52 -50.65 8.82
C SER A 45 -24.45 -49.54 8.38
N GLU A 46 -25.76 -49.73 8.51
CA GLU A 46 -26.76 -48.70 8.18
C GLU A 46 -26.39 -47.40 8.91
N PRO A 47 -25.99 -46.33 8.20
CA PRO A 47 -25.65 -45.09 8.86
C PRO A 47 -26.94 -44.50 9.44
N LEU A 48 -26.88 -44.06 10.71
CA LEU A 48 -27.97 -43.34 11.38
C LEU A 48 -28.32 -42.01 10.68
N LEU A 49 -27.46 -41.55 9.77
CA LEU A 49 -27.58 -40.31 9.02
C LEU A 49 -27.63 -40.61 7.51
N SER A 50 -28.61 -40.03 6.81
CA SER A 50 -28.64 -40.07 5.36
C SER A 50 -27.44 -39.31 4.79
N PRO A 51 -26.65 -39.89 3.87
CA PRO A 51 -25.47 -39.25 3.28
C PRO A 51 -25.79 -37.89 2.64
N GLU A 52 -27.02 -37.71 2.16
CA GLU A 52 -27.53 -36.45 1.61
C GLU A 52 -27.39 -35.25 2.55
N ILE A 53 -27.57 -35.46 3.87
CA ILE A 53 -27.47 -34.37 4.86
C ILE A 53 -26.02 -33.88 4.96
N LEU A 54 -25.06 -34.80 5.03
CA LEU A 54 -23.65 -34.42 5.14
C LEU A 54 -23.18 -33.71 3.87
N HIS A 55 -23.57 -34.21 2.69
CA HIS A 55 -23.25 -33.59 1.41
C HIS A 55 -23.89 -32.21 1.23
N ALA A 56 -25.06 -31.97 1.82
CA ALA A 56 -25.69 -30.66 1.82
C ALA A 56 -24.97 -29.66 2.75
N MET A 57 -24.41 -30.12 3.88
CA MET A 57 -23.67 -29.25 4.81
C MET A 57 -22.25 -28.96 4.34
N LEU A 58 -21.57 -29.96 3.81
CA LEU A 58 -20.19 -29.87 3.34
C LEU A 58 -20.13 -30.30 1.88
N PRO A 59 -20.00 -29.34 0.93
CA PRO A 59 -20.02 -29.65 -0.48
C PRO A 59 -18.81 -30.51 -0.86
N PRO A 60 -18.96 -31.38 -1.88
CA PRO A 60 -17.84 -32.17 -2.37
C PRO A 60 -16.79 -31.25 -3.01
N ARG A 61 -15.54 -31.71 -3.00
CA ARG A 61 -14.45 -31.04 -3.70
C ARG A 61 -14.32 -31.59 -5.11
N GLU A 62 -14.05 -30.70 -6.05
CA GLU A 62 -13.79 -31.04 -7.46
C GLU A 62 -12.46 -30.45 -7.88
N TRP A 63 -11.70 -31.22 -8.65
CA TRP A 63 -10.45 -30.74 -9.23
C TRP A 63 -10.22 -31.37 -10.60
N LYS A 64 -9.37 -30.70 -11.38
CA LYS A 64 -9.06 -31.10 -12.75
C LYS A 64 -7.59 -31.48 -12.83
N GLU A 65 -7.36 -32.64 -13.41
CA GLU A 65 -6.03 -33.16 -13.73
C GLU A 65 -5.94 -33.50 -15.21
N PHE A 66 -4.73 -33.83 -15.68
CA PHE A 66 -4.55 -34.35 -17.03
C PHE A 66 -5.33 -35.65 -17.26
N SER A 67 -5.47 -36.48 -16.22
CA SER A 67 -6.28 -37.69 -16.24
C SER A 67 -7.77 -37.38 -16.45
N GLY A 68 -8.31 -36.34 -15.84
CA GLY A 68 -9.72 -35.99 -15.99
C GLY A 68 -10.25 -35.06 -14.91
N THR A 69 -11.56 -34.88 -14.87
CA THR A 69 -12.25 -34.19 -13.78
C THR A 69 -12.59 -35.18 -12.67
N TRP A 70 -12.10 -34.92 -11.46
CA TRP A 70 -12.31 -35.77 -10.28
C TRP A 70 -13.18 -35.06 -9.26
N ARG A 71 -13.96 -35.85 -8.50
CA ARG A 71 -14.77 -35.39 -7.38
C ARG A 71 -14.52 -36.26 -6.15
N GLN A 72 -14.49 -35.64 -4.98
CA GLN A 72 -14.47 -36.35 -3.70
C GLN A 72 -15.55 -35.84 -2.77
N HIS A 73 -16.25 -36.82 -2.21
CA HIS A 73 -17.23 -36.62 -1.16
C HIS A 73 -16.57 -36.69 0.21
N VAL A 74 -17.19 -36.01 1.17
CA VAL A 74 -16.73 -35.96 2.55
C VAL A 74 -17.00 -37.31 3.21
N SER A 75 -16.04 -37.83 3.96
CA SER A 75 -16.13 -39.18 4.52
C SER A 75 -17.28 -39.32 5.53
N MET A 76 -18.06 -40.39 5.35
CA MET A 76 -19.11 -40.79 6.29
C MET A 76 -18.57 -41.58 7.50
N VAL A 77 -17.27 -41.86 7.56
CA VAL A 77 -16.65 -42.64 8.65
C VAL A 77 -16.60 -41.80 9.93
N PRO A 78 -17.19 -42.27 11.05
CA PRO A 78 -17.10 -41.58 12.34
C PRO A 78 -15.65 -41.51 12.84
N SER A 79 -15.28 -40.38 13.43
CA SER A 79 -13.94 -40.20 14.00
C SER A 79 -13.82 -40.73 15.43
N THR A 80 -12.66 -41.31 15.72
CA THR A 80 -12.25 -41.74 17.06
C THR A 80 -11.45 -40.65 17.77
N ARG A 81 -11.20 -40.83 19.08
CA ARG A 81 -10.33 -39.91 19.84
C ARG A 81 -8.91 -39.84 19.28
N ALA A 82 -8.39 -40.96 18.74
CA ALA A 82 -7.07 -40.99 18.13
C ALA A 82 -7.02 -40.12 16.86
N ASP A 83 -8.08 -40.14 16.05
CA ASP A 83 -8.17 -39.34 14.83
C ASP A 83 -8.20 -37.83 15.14
N VAL A 84 -8.87 -37.43 16.23
CA VAL A 84 -8.87 -36.03 16.69
C VAL A 84 -7.47 -35.57 17.11
N VAL A 85 -6.70 -36.43 17.78
CA VAL A 85 -5.31 -36.12 18.16
C VAL A 85 -4.43 -36.01 16.91
N ALA A 86 -4.59 -36.94 15.95
CA ALA A 86 -3.86 -36.88 14.69
C ALA A 86 -4.17 -35.62 13.88
N LEU A 87 -5.44 -35.20 13.83
CA LEU A 87 -5.85 -33.95 13.19
C LEU A 87 -5.20 -32.72 13.84
N GLN A 88 -5.12 -32.69 15.18
CA GLN A 88 -4.44 -31.63 15.91
C GLN A 88 -2.93 -31.60 15.57
N GLU A 89 -2.26 -32.74 15.62
CA GLU A 89 -0.84 -32.84 15.28
C GLU A 89 -0.56 -32.43 13.83
N GLN A 90 -1.45 -32.81 12.91
CA GLN A 90 -1.36 -32.41 11.50
C GLN A 90 -1.55 -30.89 11.33
N LEU A 91 -2.52 -30.29 12.02
CA LEU A 91 -2.68 -28.83 12.02
C LEU A 91 -1.41 -28.14 12.54
N ASP A 92 -0.88 -28.58 13.67
CA ASP A 92 0.32 -28.00 14.27
C ASP A 92 1.54 -28.11 13.34
N ALA A 93 1.73 -29.25 12.69
CA ALA A 93 2.76 -29.45 11.68
C ALA A 93 2.59 -28.49 10.49
N MET A 94 1.37 -28.33 9.98
CA MET A 94 1.07 -27.42 8.86
C MET A 94 1.25 -25.95 9.23
N LEU A 95 0.89 -25.55 10.45
CA LEU A 95 1.09 -24.18 10.94
C LEU A 95 2.58 -23.81 10.98
N VAL A 96 3.44 -24.77 11.33
CA VAL A 96 4.90 -24.61 11.31
C VAL A 96 5.44 -24.62 9.89
N GLN A 97 5.02 -25.58 9.06
CA GLN A 97 5.46 -25.73 7.68
C GLN A 97 5.15 -24.49 6.83
N GLU A 98 3.93 -23.94 6.95
CA GLU A 98 3.50 -22.74 6.23
C GLU A 98 3.93 -21.43 6.90
N GLN A 99 4.77 -21.52 7.95
CA GLN A 99 5.33 -20.38 8.69
C GLN A 99 4.28 -19.35 9.11
N THR A 100 3.17 -19.84 9.65
CA THR A 100 2.04 -18.98 9.99
C THR A 100 2.38 -17.99 11.10
N LYS A 101 1.85 -16.76 11.01
CA LYS A 101 2.07 -15.75 12.05
C LYS A 101 1.29 -16.15 13.31
N LYS A 102 1.94 -16.08 14.48
CA LYS A 102 1.29 -16.34 15.77
C LYS A 102 0.37 -15.19 16.22
N GLN A 103 0.63 -13.97 15.78
CA GLN A 103 -0.15 -12.77 16.12
C GLN A 103 -0.52 -11.97 14.86
N GLY A 104 -1.62 -11.23 14.94
CA GLY A 104 -2.16 -10.46 13.82
C GLY A 104 -2.92 -11.31 12.80
N ILE A 105 -3.29 -10.68 11.68
CA ILE A 105 -4.04 -11.30 10.57
C ILE A 105 -3.09 -12.14 9.71
N CYS A 106 -3.47 -13.39 9.42
CA CYS A 106 -2.66 -14.34 8.63
C CYS A 106 -3.59 -15.25 7.82
N ALA A 107 -3.55 -15.11 6.48
CA ALA A 107 -4.40 -15.85 5.57
C ALA A 107 -4.17 -17.38 5.62
N ASN A 108 -2.91 -17.82 5.70
CA ASN A 108 -2.57 -19.25 5.81
C ASN A 108 -3.18 -19.87 7.08
N ARG A 109 -3.05 -19.17 8.21
CA ARG A 109 -3.61 -19.60 9.50
C ARG A 109 -5.13 -19.66 9.44
N GLU A 110 -5.76 -18.61 8.90
CA GLU A 110 -7.21 -18.55 8.70
C GLU A 110 -7.71 -19.72 7.83
N ARG A 111 -7.03 -19.99 6.70
CA ARG A 111 -7.34 -21.11 5.82
C ARG A 111 -7.24 -22.47 6.52
N LEU A 112 -6.15 -22.72 7.26
CA LEU A 112 -5.95 -23.98 7.97
C LEU A 112 -7.01 -24.19 9.06
N HIS A 113 -7.31 -23.17 9.86
CA HIS A 113 -8.38 -23.27 10.86
C HIS A 113 -9.78 -23.39 10.24
N ALA A 114 -10.03 -22.75 9.09
CA ALA A 114 -11.29 -22.93 8.37
C ALA A 114 -11.47 -24.39 7.94
N GLN A 115 -10.42 -25.04 7.42
CA GLN A 115 -10.46 -26.47 7.08
C GLN A 115 -10.69 -27.35 8.31
N VAL A 116 -10.00 -27.09 9.42
CA VAL A 116 -10.23 -27.84 10.67
C VAL A 116 -11.64 -27.63 11.20
N PHE A 117 -12.20 -26.44 11.07
CA PHE A 117 -13.57 -26.19 11.51
C PHE A 117 -14.59 -26.94 10.65
N ASP A 118 -14.35 -27.05 9.34
CA ASP A 118 -15.17 -27.88 8.45
C ASP A 118 -15.06 -29.38 8.81
N GLU A 119 -13.87 -29.85 9.22
CA GLU A 119 -13.69 -31.22 9.74
C GLU A 119 -14.39 -31.44 11.08
N VAL A 120 -14.38 -30.46 11.99
CA VAL A 120 -15.18 -30.49 13.23
C VAL A 120 -16.67 -30.56 12.91
N ILE A 121 -17.15 -29.78 11.93
CA ILE A 121 -18.55 -29.85 11.48
C ILE A 121 -18.85 -31.26 10.97
N ARG A 122 -17.98 -31.88 10.17
CA ARG A 122 -18.14 -33.26 9.71
C ARG A 122 -18.30 -34.23 10.87
N GLN A 123 -17.36 -34.23 11.82
CA GLN A 123 -17.36 -35.11 12.98
C GLN A 123 -18.61 -34.94 13.86
N VAL A 124 -19.00 -33.69 14.13
CA VAL A 124 -20.18 -33.39 14.95
C VAL A 124 -21.46 -33.76 14.22
N THR A 125 -21.54 -33.55 12.90
CA THR A 125 -22.71 -33.91 12.09
C THR A 125 -22.94 -35.42 12.06
N LEU A 126 -21.86 -36.21 11.95
CA LEU A 126 -21.93 -37.67 12.04
C LEU A 126 -22.41 -38.17 13.40
N ALA A 127 -22.11 -37.45 14.48
CA ALA A 127 -22.60 -37.78 15.82
C ALA A 127 -24.03 -37.29 16.07
N CYS A 128 -24.36 -36.07 15.64
CA CYS A 128 -25.64 -35.40 15.84
C CYS A 128 -25.82 -34.28 14.79
N PRO A 129 -26.65 -34.49 13.77
CA PRO A 129 -26.75 -33.56 12.64
C PRO A 129 -27.29 -32.19 13.02
N GLU A 130 -28.15 -32.09 14.04
CA GLU A 130 -28.71 -30.82 14.51
C GLU A 130 -27.61 -29.91 15.09
N ARG A 131 -26.63 -30.51 15.79
CA ARG A 131 -25.45 -29.79 16.30
C ARG A 131 -24.54 -29.37 15.15
N GLY A 132 -24.37 -30.24 14.16
CA GLY A 132 -23.63 -29.94 12.93
C GLY A 132 -24.21 -28.72 12.20
N LEU A 133 -25.53 -28.70 12.02
CA LEU A 133 -26.26 -27.59 11.40
C LEU A 133 -26.09 -26.27 12.16
N LEU A 134 -26.09 -26.32 13.50
CA LEU A 134 -25.85 -25.14 14.33
C LEU A 134 -24.43 -24.59 14.12
N LEU A 135 -23.42 -25.46 14.10
CA LEU A 135 -22.04 -25.05 13.82
C LEU A 135 -21.86 -24.48 12.42
N LEU A 136 -22.55 -25.05 11.42
CA LEU A 136 -22.59 -24.54 10.05
C LEU A 136 -23.10 -23.09 10.01
N ARG A 137 -24.22 -22.82 10.70
CA ARG A 137 -24.77 -21.45 10.79
C ARG A 137 -23.81 -20.48 11.47
N ILE A 138 -23.17 -20.90 12.56
CA ILE A 138 -22.18 -20.07 13.27
C ILE A 138 -20.99 -19.77 12.35
N ARG A 139 -20.51 -20.75 11.58
CA ARG A 139 -19.44 -20.56 10.59
C ARG A 139 -19.80 -19.47 9.59
N ASP A 140 -20.98 -19.57 9.00
CA ASP A 140 -21.41 -18.70 7.90
C ASP A 140 -21.66 -17.27 8.41
N GLU A 141 -22.22 -17.12 9.62
CA GLU A 141 -22.37 -15.82 10.29
C GLU A 141 -21.02 -15.15 10.57
N ILE A 142 -20.03 -15.91 11.07
CA ILE A 142 -18.68 -15.39 11.33
C ILE A 142 -18.01 -14.98 10.02
N ARG A 143 -18.14 -15.77 8.95
CA ARG A 143 -17.60 -15.43 7.61
C ARG A 143 -18.23 -14.14 7.08
N MET A 144 -19.56 -14.02 7.11
CA MET A 144 -20.27 -12.79 6.72
C MET A 144 -19.83 -11.58 7.55
N THR A 145 -19.65 -11.76 8.86
CA THR A 145 -19.20 -10.69 9.76
C THR A 145 -17.78 -10.23 9.40
N ILE A 146 -16.86 -11.16 9.14
CA ILE A 146 -15.48 -10.84 8.73
C ILE A 146 -15.48 -10.10 7.39
N GLU A 147 -16.25 -10.56 6.40
CA GLU A 147 -16.38 -9.91 5.10
C GLU A 147 -16.92 -8.48 5.21
N ALA A 148 -17.93 -8.26 6.07
CA ALA A 148 -18.45 -6.93 6.35
C ALA A 148 -17.39 -6.00 6.97
N TYR A 149 -16.60 -6.49 7.93
CA TYR A 149 -15.50 -5.71 8.50
C TYR A 149 -14.40 -5.41 7.48
N GLN A 150 -14.06 -6.36 6.61
CA GLN A 150 -13.10 -6.14 5.52
C GLN A 150 -13.60 -5.06 4.55
N ALA A 151 -14.88 -5.09 4.17
CA ALA A 151 -15.48 -4.07 3.30
C ALA A 151 -15.45 -2.67 3.95
N LEU A 152 -15.78 -2.56 5.24
CA LEU A 152 -15.72 -1.31 5.99
C LEU A 152 -14.28 -0.79 6.12
N TYR A 153 -13.32 -1.68 6.39
CA TYR A 153 -11.91 -1.33 6.45
C TYR A 153 -11.40 -0.79 5.10
N ASN A 154 -11.69 -1.48 4.00
CA ASN A 154 -11.30 -1.07 2.65
C ASN A 154 -11.92 0.27 2.25
N THR A 155 -13.18 0.50 2.63
CA THR A 155 -13.88 1.78 2.41
C THR A 155 -13.21 2.91 3.20
N SER A 156 -12.86 2.65 4.46
CA SER A 156 -12.21 3.63 5.34
C SER A 156 -10.79 3.97 4.85
N LEU A 157 -10.02 2.97 4.43
CA LEU A 157 -8.70 3.15 3.85
C LEU A 157 -8.78 3.98 2.56
N SER A 158 -9.72 3.66 1.67
CA SER A 158 -9.96 4.39 0.43
C SER A 158 -10.38 5.84 0.68
N PHE A 159 -11.16 6.10 1.72
CA PHE A 159 -11.48 7.46 2.15
C PHE A 159 -10.23 8.22 2.62
N GLY A 160 -9.39 7.59 3.45
CA GLY A 160 -8.12 8.17 3.89
C GLY A 160 -7.22 8.56 2.73
N ILE A 161 -6.99 7.63 1.78
CA ILE A 161 -6.19 7.88 0.59
C ILE A 161 -6.75 9.03 -0.26
N ARG A 162 -8.08 9.08 -0.46
CA ARG A 162 -8.68 10.20 -1.20
C ARG A 162 -8.46 11.53 -0.51
N LYS A 163 -8.54 11.57 0.83
CA LYS A 163 -8.30 12.79 1.59
C LYS A 163 -6.84 13.23 1.55
N THR A 164 -5.88 12.32 1.55
CA THR A 164 -4.46 12.68 1.38
C THR A 164 -4.22 13.26 -0.01
N VAL A 165 -4.76 12.63 -1.05
CA VAL A 165 -4.65 13.14 -2.44
C VAL A 165 -5.29 14.54 -2.57
N MET A 166 -6.50 14.73 -2.01
CA MET A 166 -7.17 16.04 -2.01
C MET A 166 -6.40 17.12 -1.25
N ALA A 167 -5.63 16.76 -0.22
CA ALA A 167 -4.82 17.70 0.53
C ALA A 167 -3.54 18.11 -0.22
N GLU A 168 -3.01 17.21 -1.06
CA GLU A 168 -1.84 17.46 -1.91
C GLU A 168 -2.21 18.21 -3.20
N GLU A 169 -3.47 18.10 -3.64
CA GLU A 169 -3.97 18.79 -4.82
C GLU A 169 -3.84 20.31 -4.68
N GLY A 170 -3.20 20.95 -5.67
CA GLY A 170 -2.98 22.40 -5.69
C GLY A 170 -1.78 22.89 -4.86
N MET A 171 -1.21 22.07 -3.98
CA MET A 171 0.00 22.44 -3.22
C MET A 171 1.18 22.75 -4.17
N GLN A 172 1.35 21.94 -5.22
CA GLN A 172 2.40 22.14 -6.22
C GLN A 172 2.29 23.50 -6.93
N ALA A 173 1.08 23.93 -7.27
CA ALA A 173 0.86 25.21 -7.94
C ALA A 173 1.23 26.38 -7.01
N VAL A 174 0.89 26.28 -5.73
CA VAL A 174 1.29 27.27 -4.72
C VAL A 174 2.81 27.29 -4.52
N ASP A 175 3.45 26.12 -4.48
CA ASP A 175 4.91 26.01 -4.36
C ASP A 175 5.66 26.57 -5.59
N ASP A 176 5.10 26.39 -6.79
CA ASP A 176 5.61 26.99 -8.02
C ASP A 176 5.49 28.52 -7.98
N GLU A 177 4.32 29.05 -7.59
CA GLU A 177 4.09 30.50 -7.46
C GLU A 177 4.99 31.12 -6.39
N LEU A 178 5.16 30.44 -5.25
CA LEU A 178 6.07 30.86 -4.18
C LEU A 178 7.51 30.97 -4.69
N ARG A 179 7.99 29.98 -5.45
CA ARG A 179 9.34 30.01 -6.05
C ARG A 179 9.50 31.16 -7.03
N ALA A 180 8.50 31.40 -7.89
CA ALA A 180 8.52 32.53 -8.82
C ALA A 180 8.55 33.89 -8.08
N LEU A 181 7.71 34.05 -7.05
CA LEU A 181 7.69 35.26 -6.21
C LEU A 181 9.01 35.46 -5.44
N GLN A 182 9.64 34.39 -4.97
CA GLN A 182 10.94 34.47 -4.30
C GLN A 182 12.05 34.92 -5.27
N ALA A 183 12.08 34.38 -6.49
CA ALA A 183 13.04 34.77 -7.52
C ALA A 183 12.88 36.25 -7.90
N THR A 184 11.65 36.68 -8.21
CA THR A 184 11.37 38.09 -8.55
C THR A 184 11.71 39.04 -7.41
N ASN A 185 11.47 38.64 -6.15
CA ASN A 185 11.84 39.46 -5.00
C ASN A 185 13.37 39.58 -4.85
N ALA A 186 14.12 38.51 -5.10
CA ALA A 186 15.57 38.55 -5.11
C ALA A 186 16.10 39.51 -6.19
N GLU A 187 15.61 39.40 -7.42
CA GLU A 187 15.96 40.29 -8.53
C GLU A 187 15.65 41.77 -8.20
N LEU A 188 14.46 42.04 -7.66
CA LEU A 188 14.07 43.40 -7.26
C LEU A 188 14.95 43.96 -6.14
N ARG A 189 15.39 43.12 -5.19
CA ARG A 189 16.32 43.53 -4.13
C ARG A 189 17.71 43.86 -4.70
N GLU A 190 18.21 43.08 -5.64
CA GLU A 190 19.47 43.37 -6.34
C GLU A 190 19.38 44.66 -7.15
N ALA A 191 18.31 44.84 -7.93
CA ALA A 191 18.06 46.06 -8.68
C ALA A 191 17.97 47.28 -7.75
N ARG A 192 17.26 47.18 -6.63
CA ARG A 192 17.22 48.24 -5.61
C ARG A 192 18.61 48.58 -5.09
N SER A 193 19.42 47.57 -4.74
CA SER A 193 20.79 47.77 -4.26
C SER A 193 21.65 48.49 -5.30
N HIS A 194 21.57 48.06 -6.56
CA HIS A 194 22.26 48.69 -7.68
C HIS A 194 21.89 50.18 -7.84
N TRP A 195 20.59 50.49 -7.90
CA TRP A 195 20.11 51.86 -8.04
C TRP A 195 20.44 52.74 -6.83
N MET A 196 20.34 52.19 -5.61
CA MET A 196 20.76 52.90 -4.40
C MET A 196 22.25 53.24 -4.41
N HIS A 197 23.10 52.31 -4.87
CA HIS A 197 24.53 52.58 -4.99
C HIS A 197 24.79 53.69 -6.03
N ARG A 198 24.14 53.60 -7.19
CA ARG A 198 24.25 54.62 -8.26
C ARG A 198 23.79 56.00 -7.79
N LEU A 199 22.70 56.07 -7.03
CA LEU A 199 22.21 57.32 -6.44
C LEU A 199 23.27 57.94 -5.52
N LYS A 200 23.84 57.16 -4.60
CA LYS A 200 24.90 57.65 -3.68
C LYS A 200 26.12 58.18 -4.41
N VAL A 201 26.55 57.51 -5.49
CA VAL A 201 27.69 57.96 -6.30
C VAL A 201 27.37 59.32 -6.94
N LEU A 202 26.19 59.45 -7.55
CA LEU A 202 25.76 60.71 -8.16
C LEU A 202 25.64 61.83 -7.13
N GLU A 203 25.04 61.57 -5.97
CA GLU A 203 24.94 62.56 -4.87
C GLU A 203 26.32 63.05 -4.42
N HIS A 204 27.29 62.13 -4.30
CA HIS A 204 28.66 62.51 -3.96
C HIS A 204 29.34 63.33 -5.07
N GLN A 205 29.14 62.95 -6.34
CA GLN A 205 29.64 63.74 -7.49
C GLN A 205 29.04 65.15 -7.52
N TYR A 206 27.73 65.29 -7.35
CA TYR A 206 27.08 66.60 -7.28
C TYR A 206 27.55 67.42 -6.07
N ALA A 207 27.75 66.80 -4.91
CA ALA A 207 28.26 67.48 -3.72
C ALA A 207 29.69 67.99 -3.94
N THR A 208 30.58 67.14 -4.45
CA THR A 208 31.98 67.50 -4.75
C THR A 208 32.09 68.58 -5.85
N GLU A 209 31.30 68.47 -6.92
CA GLU A 209 31.21 69.53 -7.93
C GLU A 209 30.71 70.85 -7.35
N ARG A 210 29.69 70.80 -6.49
CA ARG A 210 29.14 71.99 -5.83
C ARG A 210 30.17 72.64 -4.92
N GLU A 211 30.91 71.86 -4.14
CA GLU A 211 32.03 72.35 -3.32
C GLU A 211 33.15 72.93 -4.17
N ALA A 212 33.52 72.28 -5.27
CA ALA A 212 34.55 72.77 -6.18
C ALA A 212 34.14 74.10 -6.84
N ARG A 213 32.89 74.21 -7.33
CA ARG A 213 32.33 75.46 -7.87
C ARG A 213 32.28 76.55 -6.81
N ALA A 214 31.89 76.23 -5.58
CA ALA A 214 31.86 77.19 -4.47
C ALA A 214 33.27 77.70 -4.12
N LYS A 215 34.28 76.81 -4.08
CA LYS A 215 35.69 77.19 -3.88
C LYS A 215 36.21 78.06 -5.02
N GLN A 216 35.92 77.70 -6.27
CA GLN A 216 36.29 78.51 -7.43
C GLN A 216 35.65 79.91 -7.38
N GLN A 217 34.35 80.00 -7.08
CA GLN A 217 33.65 81.27 -6.91
C GLN A 217 34.26 82.09 -5.76
N ALA A 218 34.54 81.47 -4.62
CA ALA A 218 35.19 82.14 -3.49
C ALA A 218 36.59 82.67 -3.84
N ASN A 219 37.39 81.89 -4.57
CA ASN A 219 38.72 82.30 -5.04
C ASN A 219 38.62 83.49 -6.02
N VAL A 220 37.68 83.46 -6.98
CA VAL A 220 37.45 84.57 -7.92
C VAL A 220 37.03 85.84 -7.17
N VAL A 221 36.09 85.72 -6.22
CA VAL A 221 35.65 86.85 -5.39
C VAL A 221 36.81 87.39 -4.54
N GLY A 222 37.65 86.52 -3.99
CA GLY A 222 38.87 86.90 -3.26
C GLY A 222 39.84 87.69 -4.12
N LEU A 223 40.24 87.16 -5.28
CA LEU A 223 41.13 87.83 -6.23
C LEU A 223 40.59 89.20 -6.66
N LEU A 224 39.28 89.31 -6.94
CA LEU A 224 38.65 90.58 -7.30
C LEU A 224 38.69 91.58 -6.14
N ARG A 225 38.51 91.14 -4.88
CA ARG A 225 38.65 92.01 -3.70
C ARG A 225 40.09 92.50 -3.55
N ASP A 226 41.07 91.62 -3.70
CA ASP A 226 42.49 91.99 -3.61
C ASP A 226 42.85 93.00 -4.70
N GLN A 227 42.36 92.81 -5.94
CA GLN A 227 42.52 93.78 -7.02
C GLN A 227 41.89 95.14 -6.68
N ILE A 228 40.68 95.15 -6.11
CA ILE A 228 40.03 96.40 -5.66
C ILE A 228 40.88 97.09 -4.59
N GLN A 229 41.41 96.35 -3.61
CA GLN A 229 42.29 96.90 -2.58
C GLN A 229 43.60 97.47 -3.18
N HIS A 230 44.22 96.76 -4.12
CA HIS A 230 45.39 97.27 -4.85
C HIS A 230 45.09 98.57 -5.61
N PHE A 231 43.94 98.65 -6.29
CA PHE A 231 43.54 99.88 -6.99
C PHE A 231 43.24 101.03 -6.02
N GLN A 232 42.65 100.75 -4.86
CA GLN A 232 42.43 101.75 -3.80
C GLN A 232 43.75 102.28 -3.24
N ALA A 233 44.68 101.39 -2.87
CA ALA A 233 46.00 101.77 -2.37
C ALA A 233 46.83 102.54 -3.43
N PHE A 234 46.71 102.18 -4.71
CA PHE A 234 47.34 102.94 -5.81
C PHE A 234 46.72 104.35 -5.97
N GLY A 235 45.41 104.49 -5.77
CA GLY A 235 44.72 105.78 -5.72
C GLY A 235 45.22 106.66 -4.57
N GLU A 236 45.33 106.09 -3.36
CA GLU A 236 45.85 106.79 -2.17
C GLU A 236 47.32 107.24 -2.34
N LEU A 237 48.15 106.45 -3.03
CA LEU A 237 49.52 106.84 -3.38
C LEU A 237 49.57 107.99 -4.39
N ARG A 238 48.64 108.06 -5.34
CA ARG A 238 48.54 109.15 -6.32
C ARG A 238 48.08 110.46 -5.68
N ASP A 239 47.21 110.39 -4.68
CA ASP A 239 46.70 111.57 -3.95
C ASP A 239 47.73 112.11 -2.92
N SER A 240 48.87 111.43 -2.76
CA SER A 240 49.96 111.79 -1.83
C SER A 240 51.19 112.46 -2.49
N GLN A 241 51.10 112.87 -3.76
CA GLN A 241 52.10 113.69 -4.47
C GLN A 241 51.63 115.13 -4.71
#